data_AF-D7FZ85-F1
#
_entry.id   AF-D7FZ85-F1
#
_cell.length_a   1.000
_cell.length_b   1.000
_cell.length_c   1.000
_cell.angle_alpha   90.00
_cell.angle_beta   90.00
_cell.angle_gamma   90.00
#
_symmetry.space_group_name_H-M   'P 1'
#
loop_
_entity.id
_entity.type
_entity.pdbx_description
1 polymer ?
#
loop_
_entity_poly.entity_id
_entity_poly.type
_entity_poly.pdbx_seq_one_letter_code
_entity_poly.pdbx_strand_id
1 'polypeptide(L)'
;MAEPAAAAAGTTEGETGPGYTRVDIPFVIDRILVTDAELIRKIADHPDVDRVHGVPTKERPWWINAYFPATRFIDRQDEMFVPLTSTSDPNYEHRRTYVEEMVKDGVAEEDVKKIAYLMHTGAPQDELERAVVNGVNRRFFGQDIPADIVEHSSKTANTIGDALSSGYFPTLRHQGKVMDFIEQNNELHQGCPVADFSHHIGAAAQLLTPSCQFLYKEKDRSRAILDIFTQGDMPMTVATPRIAIKDSTLGGLLKKPAKAKWTMFILNIRQAAAETKDSLFTFGAGVDKRQCAFRFAFQKLMADLQTELARLEAADAAEGAAATDTSQTG
;
A
#
# COMPACT_ATOMS: atom_id res chain seq x y z
N MET A 1 5.91 -16.48 -1.68
CA MET A 1 6.88 -16.02 -2.69
C MET A 1 8.18 -15.75 -1.97
N ALA A 2 9.22 -16.56 -2.25
CA ALA A 2 10.53 -16.41 -1.65
C ALA A 2 11.21 -15.14 -2.20
N GLU A 3 11.85 -14.35 -1.34
CA GLU A 3 12.75 -13.26 -1.76
C GLU A 3 13.81 -13.83 -2.72
N PRO A 4 14.21 -13.08 -3.76
CA PRO A 4 15.34 -13.49 -4.58
C PRO A 4 16.60 -13.46 -3.72
N ALA A 5 17.23 -14.63 -3.59
CA ALA A 5 18.55 -14.77 -2.99
C ALA A 5 19.55 -13.93 -3.80
N ALA A 6 19.99 -12.80 -3.23
CA ALA A 6 21.07 -12.02 -3.80
C ALA A 6 22.36 -12.84 -3.78
N ALA A 7 22.90 -13.10 -4.97
CA ALA A 7 24.13 -13.86 -5.15
C ALA A 7 25.37 -13.09 -4.64
N ALA A 8 26.13 -13.76 -3.78
CA ALA A 8 27.57 -13.69 -3.55
C ALA A 8 28.31 -12.38 -3.90
N ALA A 9 28.30 -11.43 -2.96
CA ALA A 9 29.41 -10.53 -2.71
C ALA A 9 29.54 -10.34 -1.19
N GLY A 10 30.45 -11.10 -0.56
CA GLY A 10 30.92 -10.91 0.81
C GLY A 10 29.89 -10.42 1.84
N THR A 11 28.76 -11.13 2.00
CA THR A 11 27.81 -10.87 3.09
C THR A 11 28.49 -11.24 4.41
N THR A 12 28.82 -10.25 5.23
CA THR A 12 29.04 -10.50 6.67
C THR A 12 27.70 -10.94 7.24
N GLU A 13 27.70 -12.02 8.03
CA GLU A 13 26.51 -12.61 8.64
C GLU A 13 25.64 -11.51 9.28
N GLY A 14 24.37 -11.43 8.88
CA GLY A 14 23.43 -10.44 9.40
C GLY A 14 23.31 -10.57 10.92
N GLU A 15 23.31 -9.45 11.64
CA GLU A 15 23.08 -9.46 13.08
C GLU A 15 21.59 -9.69 13.35
N THR A 16 21.26 -10.83 13.96
CA THR A 16 19.90 -11.12 14.40
C THR A 16 19.75 -10.82 15.89
N GLY A 17 18.70 -10.08 16.24
CA GLY A 17 18.22 -9.91 17.62
C GLY A 17 16.79 -10.45 17.77
N PRO A 18 16.23 -10.43 18.99
CA PRO A 18 14.83 -10.81 19.19
C PRO A 18 13.92 -9.92 18.32
N GLY A 19 13.26 -10.50 17.32
CA GLY A 19 12.30 -9.79 16.48
C GLY A 19 12.87 -8.92 15.36
N TYR A 20 14.18 -8.95 15.11
CA TYR A 20 14.80 -8.20 14.01
C TYR A 20 16.03 -8.89 13.40
N THR A 21 16.29 -8.57 12.13
CA THR A 21 17.49 -8.97 11.39
C THR A 21 18.13 -7.76 10.73
N ARG A 22 19.39 -7.46 11.05
CA ARG A 22 20.18 -6.41 10.40
C ARG A 22 20.98 -6.98 9.23
N VAL A 23 20.83 -6.35 8.07
CA VAL A 23 21.63 -6.60 6.88
C VAL A 23 22.48 -5.34 6.65
N ASP A 24 23.78 -5.45 6.92
CA ASP A 24 24.77 -4.39 6.73
C ASP A 24 25.77 -4.83 5.65
N ILE A 25 25.69 -4.20 4.49
CA ILE A 25 26.68 -4.31 3.42
C ILE A 25 27.43 -2.97 3.42
N PRO A 26 28.69 -2.93 3.88
CA PRO A 26 29.44 -1.69 4.05
C PRO A 26 29.37 -0.78 2.81
N PHE A 27 29.03 0.50 3.03
CA PHE A 27 28.89 1.54 2.00
C PHE A 27 27.77 1.31 0.96
N VAL A 28 27.07 0.18 1.02
CA VAL A 28 26.01 -0.17 0.09
C VAL A 28 24.65 0.01 0.76
N ILE A 29 24.35 -0.77 1.80
CA ILE A 29 23.04 -0.79 2.47
C ILE A 29 23.26 -1.08 3.95
N ASP A 30 22.52 -0.40 4.83
CA ASP A 30 22.34 -0.81 6.22
C ASP A 30 20.84 -0.80 6.52
N ARG A 31 20.24 -1.99 6.57
CA ARG A 31 18.81 -2.15 6.80
C ARG A 31 18.54 -3.09 7.98
N ILE A 32 17.51 -2.77 8.76
CA ILE A 32 17.02 -3.59 9.87
C ILE A 32 15.60 -4.01 9.52
N LEU A 33 15.42 -5.30 9.24
CA LEU A 33 14.13 -5.93 9.03
C LEU A 33 13.52 -6.23 10.40
N VAL A 34 12.35 -5.69 10.71
CA VAL A 34 11.70 -5.84 12.02
C VAL A 34 10.41 -6.61 11.82
N THR A 35 10.27 -7.76 12.48
CA THR A 35 9.10 -8.64 12.33
C THR A 35 8.25 -8.73 13.60
N ASP A 36 8.85 -8.51 14.77
CA ASP A 36 8.13 -8.51 16.04
C ASP A 36 7.21 -7.29 16.18
N ALA A 37 5.94 -7.53 16.47
CA ALA A 37 4.91 -6.50 16.53
C ALA A 37 5.17 -5.44 17.61
N GLU A 38 5.62 -5.84 18.81
CA GLU A 38 5.93 -4.91 19.89
C GLU A 38 7.15 -4.05 19.56
N LEU A 39 8.16 -4.63 18.92
CA LEU A 39 9.33 -3.91 18.45
C LEU A 39 8.96 -2.94 17.32
N ILE A 40 8.06 -3.31 16.41
CA ILE A 40 7.54 -2.41 15.37
C ILE A 40 6.87 -1.19 16.00
N ARG A 41 5.98 -1.37 16.98
CA ARG A 41 5.32 -0.26 17.69
C ARG A 41 6.34 0.66 18.36
N LYS A 42 7.30 0.07 19.09
CA LYS A 42 8.37 0.83 19.77
C LYS A 42 9.22 1.64 18.80
N ILE A 43 9.64 1.05 17.68
CA ILE A 43 10.44 1.75 16.66
C ILE A 43 9.63 2.83 15.95
N ALA A 44 8.35 2.57 15.65
CA ALA A 44 7.49 3.49 14.91
C ALA A 44 7.27 4.83 15.62
N ASP A 45 7.33 4.83 16.95
CA ASP A 45 7.16 5.98 17.84
C ASP A 45 8.48 6.45 18.50
N HIS A 46 9.63 5.84 18.17
CA HIS A 46 10.90 6.19 18.79
C HIS A 46 11.43 7.55 18.28
N PRO A 47 11.86 8.49 19.16
CA PRO A 47 12.28 9.84 18.75
C PRO A 47 13.54 9.87 17.88
N ASP A 48 14.39 8.84 17.94
CA ASP A 48 15.60 8.73 17.11
C ASP A 48 15.33 8.18 15.69
N VAL A 49 14.08 7.88 15.37
CA VAL A 49 13.64 7.29 14.11
C VAL A 49 12.53 8.15 13.51
N ASP A 50 12.61 8.43 12.22
CA ASP A 50 11.56 9.17 11.51
C ASP A 50 11.17 8.46 10.20
N ARG A 51 10.21 9.03 9.49
CA ARG A 51 9.91 8.66 8.10
C ARG A 51 11.05 9.08 7.19
N VAL A 52 11.13 8.48 6.00
CA VAL A 52 12.23 8.71 5.05
C VAL A 52 12.34 10.19 4.65
N HIS A 53 11.22 10.91 4.59
CA HIS A 53 11.18 12.35 4.33
C HIS A 53 11.91 13.20 5.40
N GLY A 54 12.07 12.70 6.64
CA GLY A 54 12.77 13.42 7.71
C GLY A 54 14.27 13.61 7.46
N VAL A 55 14.83 12.99 6.42
CA VAL A 55 16.22 13.18 6.00
C VAL A 55 16.23 13.86 4.62
N PRO A 56 16.89 15.02 4.48
CA PRO A 56 16.97 15.72 3.20
C PRO A 56 17.57 14.84 2.10
N THR A 57 17.06 14.93 0.87
CA THR A 57 17.52 14.10 -0.27
C THR A 57 19.03 13.95 -0.38
N LYS A 58 19.76 15.07 -0.28
CA LYS A 58 21.22 15.09 -0.45
C LYS A 58 21.97 14.30 0.62
N GLU A 59 21.31 14.01 1.73
CA GLU A 59 21.86 13.30 2.89
C GLU A 59 21.33 11.86 3.01
N ARG A 60 20.32 11.48 2.22
CA ARG A 60 19.80 10.11 2.19
C ARG A 60 20.84 9.17 1.57
N PRO A 61 20.85 7.87 1.94
CA PRO A 61 21.64 6.86 1.27
C PRO A 61 21.37 6.86 -0.24
N TRP A 62 22.42 6.72 -1.04
CA TRP A 62 22.32 6.81 -2.50
C TRP A 62 21.29 5.83 -3.08
N TRP A 63 21.14 4.64 -2.48
CA TRP A 63 20.21 3.61 -2.94
C TRP A 63 18.75 3.99 -2.68
N ILE A 64 18.46 4.80 -1.66
CA ILE A 64 17.13 5.40 -1.43
C ILE A 64 16.83 6.35 -2.58
N ASN A 65 17.78 7.24 -2.89
CA ASN A 65 17.64 8.20 -3.98
C ASN A 65 17.58 7.53 -5.35
N ALA A 66 18.15 6.33 -5.50
CA ALA A 66 17.99 5.52 -6.70
C ALA A 66 16.64 4.81 -6.73
N TYR A 67 16.13 4.30 -5.61
CA TYR A 67 14.90 3.50 -5.58
C TYR A 67 13.62 4.32 -5.70
N PHE A 68 13.45 5.33 -4.83
CA PHE A 68 12.18 6.04 -4.68
C PHE A 68 11.65 6.69 -5.97
N PRO A 69 12.47 7.28 -6.86
CA PRO A 69 11.97 7.86 -8.10
C PRO A 69 11.21 6.91 -9.03
N ALA A 70 11.44 5.59 -8.93
CA ALA A 70 10.70 4.58 -9.69
C ALA A 70 9.38 4.14 -9.01
N THR A 71 9.07 4.72 -7.85
CA THR A 71 7.89 4.37 -7.04
C THR A 71 6.85 5.48 -7.06
N ARG A 72 5.62 5.10 -6.72
CA ARG A 72 4.48 6.02 -6.52
C ARG A 72 4.54 6.88 -5.25
N PHE A 73 5.65 6.83 -4.52
CA PHE A 73 5.74 7.35 -3.15
C PHE A 73 6.47 8.69 -3.02
N ILE A 74 7.06 9.18 -4.11
CA ILE A 74 7.79 10.44 -4.17
C ILE A 74 7.44 11.16 -5.47
N ASP A 75 7.45 12.48 -5.48
CA ASP A 75 7.34 13.26 -6.72
C ASP A 75 8.68 13.88 -7.16
N ARG A 76 8.65 14.67 -8.23
CA ARG A 76 9.84 15.30 -8.83
C ARG A 76 10.38 16.45 -7.97
N GLN A 77 9.57 16.96 -7.05
CA GLN A 77 9.89 18.02 -6.13
C GLN A 77 10.42 17.48 -4.80
N ASP A 78 10.62 16.14 -4.70
CA ASP A 78 11.05 15.43 -3.49
C ASP A 78 10.00 15.40 -2.37
N GLU A 79 8.74 15.70 -2.68
CA GLU A 79 7.65 15.51 -1.74
C GLU A 79 7.28 14.03 -1.67
N MET A 80 7.10 13.52 -0.45
CA MET A 80 6.72 12.13 -0.23
C MET A 80 5.24 11.98 0.06
N PHE A 81 4.67 10.83 -0.31
CA PHE A 81 3.32 10.42 0.08
C PHE A 81 3.10 10.56 1.60
N VAL A 82 1.91 11.02 2.04
CA VAL A 82 1.58 11.39 3.44
C VAL A 82 2.16 10.45 4.51
N PRO A 83 1.97 9.11 4.50
CA PRO A 83 2.52 8.20 5.53
C PRO A 83 4.06 8.13 5.60
N LEU A 84 4.75 8.58 4.55
CA LEU A 84 6.21 8.67 4.47
C LEU A 84 6.74 10.10 4.73
N THR A 85 5.83 11.06 4.91
CA THR A 85 6.15 12.43 5.30
C THR A 85 6.61 12.47 6.76
N SER A 86 7.65 13.26 7.06
CA SER A 86 8.25 13.42 8.40
C SER A 86 7.20 13.70 9.47
N THR A 87 7.50 13.27 10.69
CA THR A 87 6.71 13.65 11.87
C THR A 87 6.77 15.15 12.18
N SER A 88 7.82 15.83 11.74
CA SER A 88 8.03 17.26 11.94
C SER A 88 7.45 18.16 10.86
N ASP A 89 6.89 17.59 9.79
CA ASP A 89 6.34 18.36 8.67
C ASP A 89 5.08 19.14 9.09
N PRO A 90 5.07 20.48 8.99
CA PRO A 90 3.94 21.30 9.43
C PRO A 90 2.69 21.13 8.56
N ASN A 91 2.83 20.65 7.32
CA ASN A 91 1.73 20.44 6.38
C ASN A 91 1.13 19.03 6.50
N TYR A 92 1.70 18.14 7.32
CA TYR A 92 1.22 16.75 7.44
C TYR A 92 -0.27 16.67 7.77
N GLU A 93 -0.72 17.36 8.82
CA GLU A 93 -2.12 17.29 9.27
C GLU A 93 -3.07 17.84 8.21
N HIS A 94 -2.71 18.95 7.56
CA HIS A 94 -3.51 19.52 6.47
C HIS A 94 -3.67 18.54 5.30
N ARG A 95 -2.57 17.95 4.83
CA ARG A 95 -2.59 16.96 3.75
C ARG A 95 -3.38 15.72 4.14
N ARG A 96 -3.22 15.24 5.38
CA ARG A 96 -3.97 14.09 5.91
C ARG A 96 -5.47 14.39 5.92
N THR A 97 -5.88 15.53 6.49
CA THR A 97 -7.30 15.94 6.53
C THR A 97 -7.88 16.06 5.14
N TYR A 98 -7.15 16.66 4.18
CA TYR A 98 -7.62 16.73 2.79
C TYR A 98 -7.90 15.33 2.23
N VAL A 99 -6.95 14.40 2.36
CA VAL A 99 -7.13 13.03 1.86
C VAL A 99 -8.30 12.34 2.56
N GLU A 100 -8.42 12.47 3.89
CA GLU A 100 -9.52 11.89 4.67
C GLU A 100 -10.88 12.45 4.22
N GLU A 101 -10.99 13.76 4.01
CA GLU A 101 -12.21 14.41 3.51
C GLU A 101 -12.59 13.93 2.11
N MET A 102 -11.62 13.75 1.21
CA MET A 102 -11.90 13.23 -0.13
C MET A 102 -12.43 11.80 -0.08
N VAL A 103 -11.99 10.96 0.86
CA VAL A 103 -12.35 9.54 0.88
C VAL A 103 -13.50 9.19 1.83
N LYS A 104 -13.98 10.15 2.62
CA LYS A 104 -14.96 9.93 3.71
C LYS A 104 -16.26 9.25 3.25
N ASP A 105 -16.75 9.57 2.06
CA ASP A 105 -18.03 9.06 1.55
C ASP A 105 -17.91 7.63 0.99
N GLY A 106 -16.70 7.06 0.94
CA GLY A 106 -16.47 5.74 0.35
C GLY A 106 -16.63 5.75 -1.17
N VAL A 107 -16.80 4.58 -1.80
CA VAL A 107 -17.01 4.45 -3.25
C VAL A 107 -18.50 4.53 -3.57
N ALA A 108 -18.84 5.15 -4.70
CA ALA A 108 -20.23 5.31 -5.12
C ALA A 108 -20.89 3.95 -5.41
N GLU A 109 -22.18 3.82 -5.14
CA GLU A 109 -22.91 2.55 -5.20
C GLU A 109 -22.85 1.93 -6.61
N GLU A 110 -22.96 2.75 -7.64
CA GLU A 110 -22.87 2.35 -9.04
C GLU A 110 -21.50 1.77 -9.39
N ASP A 111 -20.42 2.31 -8.83
CA ASP A 111 -19.07 1.78 -9.04
C ASP A 111 -18.90 0.46 -8.28
N VAL A 112 -19.43 0.34 -7.06
CA VAL A 112 -19.44 -0.94 -6.31
C VAL A 112 -20.16 -2.03 -7.09
N LYS A 113 -21.37 -1.74 -7.60
CA LYS A 113 -22.15 -2.67 -8.44
C LYS A 113 -21.40 -3.08 -9.69
N LYS A 114 -20.76 -2.13 -10.37
CA LYS A 114 -19.93 -2.41 -11.54
C LYS A 114 -18.76 -3.33 -11.21
N ILE A 115 -18.02 -3.06 -10.13
CA ILE A 115 -16.89 -3.89 -9.69
C ILE A 115 -17.38 -5.32 -9.35
N ALA A 116 -18.46 -5.44 -8.57
CA ALA A 116 -19.04 -6.72 -8.20
C ALA A 116 -19.44 -7.54 -9.43
N TYR A 117 -20.16 -6.91 -10.38
CA TYR A 117 -20.59 -7.54 -11.62
C TYR A 117 -19.42 -8.02 -12.48
N LEU A 118 -18.36 -7.21 -12.64
CA LEU A 118 -17.17 -7.59 -13.41
C LEU A 118 -16.46 -8.81 -12.80
N MET A 119 -16.32 -8.87 -11.48
CA MET A 119 -15.74 -10.03 -10.81
C MET A 119 -16.61 -11.27 -10.95
N HIS A 120 -17.92 -11.10 -10.78
CA HIS A 120 -18.90 -12.19 -10.83
C HIS A 120 -18.97 -12.84 -12.22
N THR A 121 -18.93 -12.03 -13.28
CA THR A 121 -18.97 -12.49 -14.67
C THR A 121 -17.60 -12.91 -15.22
N GLY A 122 -16.53 -12.80 -14.43
CA GLY A 122 -15.18 -13.18 -14.86
C GLY A 122 -14.61 -12.28 -15.96
N ALA A 123 -14.89 -10.97 -15.90
CA ALA A 123 -14.41 -10.00 -16.86
C ALA A 123 -12.86 -9.94 -16.91
N PRO A 124 -12.28 -9.45 -18.02
CA PRO A 124 -10.83 -9.24 -18.14
C PRO A 124 -10.24 -8.43 -16.99
N GLN A 125 -8.99 -8.76 -16.61
CA GLN A 125 -8.30 -8.12 -15.49
C GLN A 125 -8.19 -6.60 -15.63
N ASP A 126 -7.89 -6.13 -16.85
CA ASP A 126 -7.73 -4.70 -17.14
C ASP A 126 -9.06 -3.94 -17.03
N GLU A 127 -10.18 -4.57 -17.37
CA GLU A 127 -11.51 -4.00 -17.16
C GLU A 127 -11.84 -3.83 -15.68
N LEU A 128 -11.57 -4.87 -14.87
CA LEU A 128 -11.75 -4.81 -13.42
C LEU A 128 -10.85 -3.74 -12.80
N GLU A 129 -9.57 -3.70 -13.19
CA GLU A 129 -8.60 -2.74 -12.69
C GLU A 129 -9.04 -1.30 -12.97
N ARG A 130 -9.48 -1.01 -14.20
CA ARG A 130 -10.03 0.31 -14.56
C ARG A 130 -11.25 0.68 -13.72
N ALA A 131 -12.17 -0.26 -13.51
CA ALA A 131 -13.37 -0.01 -12.70
C ALA A 131 -13.01 0.32 -11.24
N VAL A 132 -12.08 -0.42 -10.64
CA VAL A 132 -11.61 -0.18 -9.27
C VAL A 132 -10.87 1.16 -9.17
N VAL A 133 -9.97 1.44 -10.10
CA VAL A 133 -9.21 2.70 -10.12
C VAL A 133 -10.14 3.90 -10.25
N ASN A 134 -11.11 3.87 -11.16
CA ASN A 134 -12.02 5.00 -11.37
C ASN A 134 -13.01 5.18 -10.20
N GLY A 135 -13.53 4.10 -9.62
CA GLY A 135 -14.43 4.20 -8.46
C GLY A 135 -13.77 4.85 -7.23
N VAL A 136 -12.45 4.69 -7.08
CA VAL A 136 -11.70 5.37 -6.03
C VAL A 136 -11.24 6.76 -6.45
N ASN A 137 -10.79 6.94 -7.68
CA ASN A 137 -10.06 8.15 -8.07
C ASN A 137 -10.93 9.27 -8.67
N ARG A 138 -12.12 8.99 -9.20
CA ARG A 138 -12.97 10.02 -9.84
C ARG A 138 -13.23 11.23 -8.95
N ARG A 139 -13.32 11.02 -7.63
CA ARG A 139 -13.47 12.10 -6.65
C ARG A 139 -12.32 13.11 -6.66
N PHE A 140 -11.10 12.68 -6.94
CA PHE A 140 -9.90 13.53 -6.93
C PHE A 140 -9.73 14.26 -8.27
N PHE A 141 -10.14 13.63 -9.36
CA PHE A 141 -9.90 14.14 -10.71
C PHE A 141 -11.16 14.69 -11.40
N GLY A 142 -12.34 14.52 -10.82
CA GLY A 142 -13.62 14.87 -11.44
C GLY A 142 -13.97 14.05 -12.69
N GLN A 143 -13.09 13.13 -13.11
CA GLN A 143 -13.19 12.34 -14.33
C GLN A 143 -12.55 10.97 -14.13
N ASP A 144 -12.81 10.07 -15.08
CA ASP A 144 -12.16 8.76 -15.14
C ASP A 144 -10.67 8.91 -15.46
N ILE A 145 -9.84 8.06 -14.84
CA ILE A 145 -8.42 7.96 -15.15
C ILE A 145 -8.27 7.26 -16.50
N PRO A 146 -7.48 7.81 -17.44
CA PRO A 146 -7.24 7.18 -18.74
C PRO A 146 -6.67 5.77 -18.60
N ALA A 147 -7.10 4.86 -19.50
CA ALA A 147 -6.73 3.45 -19.45
C ALA A 147 -5.20 3.22 -19.49
N ASP A 148 -4.48 4.01 -20.27
CA ASP A 148 -3.01 3.95 -20.36
C ASP A 148 -2.34 4.40 -19.05
N ILE A 149 -2.92 5.37 -18.34
CA ILE A 149 -2.43 5.79 -17.02
C ILE A 149 -2.70 4.72 -15.97
N VAL A 150 -3.85 4.05 -16.02
CA VAL A 150 -4.12 2.87 -15.16
C VAL A 150 -3.07 1.79 -15.40
N GLU A 151 -2.83 1.41 -16.66
CA GLU A 151 -1.82 0.41 -17.04
C GLU A 151 -0.40 0.82 -16.60
N HIS A 152 -0.03 2.09 -16.75
CA HIS A 152 1.26 2.57 -16.27
C HIS A 152 1.36 2.51 -14.74
N SER A 153 0.28 2.84 -14.03
CA SER A 153 0.25 2.81 -12.57
C SER A 153 0.45 1.40 -12.01
N SER A 154 -0.10 0.36 -12.65
CA SER A 154 0.12 -1.04 -12.23
C SER A 154 1.55 -1.53 -12.47
N LYS A 155 2.32 -0.85 -13.31
CA LYS A 155 3.72 -1.17 -13.63
C LYS A 155 4.76 -0.34 -12.87
N THR A 156 4.33 0.52 -11.93
CA THR A 156 5.24 1.26 -11.04
C THR A 156 5.85 0.35 -9.97
N ALA A 157 7.02 0.70 -9.42
CA ALA A 157 7.61 -0.10 -8.35
C ALA A 157 6.90 0.18 -7.01
N ASN A 158 6.53 -0.86 -6.28
CA ASN A 158 6.00 -0.78 -4.91
C ASN A 158 7.02 -1.27 -3.88
N THR A 159 7.92 -2.17 -4.28
CA THR A 159 9.05 -2.67 -3.50
C THR A 159 10.37 -2.53 -4.26
N ILE A 160 11.50 -2.60 -3.54
CA ILE A 160 12.84 -2.67 -4.16
C ILE A 160 12.92 -3.88 -5.10
N GLY A 161 12.26 -5.00 -4.73
CA GLY A 161 12.19 -6.20 -5.57
C GLY A 161 11.55 -5.93 -6.92
N ASP A 162 10.48 -5.14 -6.95
CA ASP A 162 9.76 -4.80 -8.20
C ASP A 162 10.66 -3.99 -9.15
N ALA A 163 11.42 -3.03 -8.61
CA ALA A 163 12.35 -2.23 -9.39
C ALA A 163 13.48 -3.08 -10.00
N LEU A 164 13.89 -4.16 -9.33
CA LEU A 164 14.89 -5.09 -9.83
C LEU A 164 14.31 -6.09 -10.84
N SER A 165 13.14 -6.68 -10.58
CA SER A 165 12.56 -7.73 -11.43
C SER A 165 12.00 -7.19 -12.74
N SER A 166 11.35 -6.02 -12.70
CA SER A 166 10.72 -5.39 -13.87
C SER A 166 11.68 -4.45 -14.60
N GLY A 167 12.87 -4.21 -14.04
CA GLY A 167 13.84 -3.25 -14.51
C GLY A 167 13.56 -1.83 -14.02
N TYR A 168 14.62 -1.18 -13.54
CA TYR A 168 14.53 0.16 -12.96
C TYR A 168 14.10 1.24 -13.98
N PHE A 169 14.68 1.23 -15.19
CA PHE A 169 14.34 2.26 -16.18
C PHE A 169 12.91 2.15 -16.75
N PRO A 170 12.38 0.95 -17.06
CA PRO A 170 10.96 0.79 -17.39
C PRO A 170 10.02 1.29 -16.29
N THR A 171 10.25 0.89 -15.04
CA THR A 171 9.42 1.33 -13.89
C THR A 171 9.47 2.85 -13.70
N LEU A 172 10.65 3.46 -13.81
CA LEU A 172 10.82 4.92 -13.79
C LEU A 172 10.04 5.62 -14.91
N ARG A 173 10.02 5.07 -16.13
CA ARG A 173 9.23 5.64 -17.24
C ARG A 173 7.73 5.57 -16.98
N HIS A 174 7.25 4.44 -16.46
CA HIS A 174 5.84 4.28 -16.08
C HIS A 174 5.44 5.29 -15.00
N GLN A 175 6.27 5.45 -13.97
CA GLN A 175 6.05 6.46 -12.94
C GLN A 175 6.04 7.87 -13.53
N GLY A 176 6.95 8.18 -14.45
CA GLY A 176 6.98 9.47 -15.14
C GLY A 176 5.67 9.78 -15.89
N LYS A 177 5.07 8.79 -16.56
CA LYS A 177 3.78 8.96 -17.24
C LYS A 177 2.63 9.26 -16.29
N VAL A 178 2.59 8.57 -15.14
CA VAL A 178 1.59 8.82 -14.10
C VAL A 178 1.75 10.24 -13.53
N MET A 179 2.99 10.65 -13.23
CA MET A 179 3.27 12.00 -12.74
C MET A 179 2.89 13.08 -13.76
N ASP A 180 3.22 12.89 -15.04
CA ASP A 180 2.87 13.83 -16.11
C ASP A 180 1.35 14.05 -16.19
N PHE A 181 0.56 12.97 -16.08
CA PHE A 181 -0.89 13.06 -16.05
C PHE A 181 -1.40 13.86 -14.84
N ILE A 182 -0.87 13.58 -13.64
CA ILE A 182 -1.28 14.26 -12.41
C ILE A 182 -0.93 15.75 -12.47
N GLU A 183 0.29 16.08 -12.90
CA GLU A 183 0.76 17.47 -13.05
C GLU A 183 -0.09 18.26 -14.06
N GLN A 184 -0.52 17.62 -15.15
CA GLN A 184 -1.43 18.23 -16.12
C GLN A 184 -2.84 18.50 -15.56
N ASN A 185 -3.20 17.86 -14.46
CA ASN A 185 -4.49 18.01 -13.77
C ASN A 185 -4.36 18.72 -12.41
N ASN A 186 -3.20 19.33 -12.11
CA ASN A 186 -2.83 19.86 -10.78
C ASN A 186 -3.81 20.90 -10.20
N GLU A 187 -4.58 21.59 -11.03
CA GLU A 187 -5.63 22.52 -10.57
C GLU A 187 -6.67 21.85 -9.66
N LEU A 188 -6.84 20.53 -9.77
CA LEU A 188 -7.81 19.76 -8.99
C LEU A 188 -7.27 19.32 -7.61
N HIS A 189 -6.01 19.60 -7.30
CA HIS A 189 -5.26 18.89 -6.25
C HIS A 189 -5.04 19.75 -4.98
N GLN A 190 -5.60 20.96 -4.93
CA GLN A 190 -5.61 21.91 -3.78
C GLN A 190 -4.27 22.07 -3.02
N GLY A 191 -3.13 21.92 -3.70
CA GLY A 191 -1.81 22.04 -3.07
C GLY A 191 -1.33 20.77 -2.33
N CYS A 192 -2.03 19.64 -2.46
CA CYS A 192 -1.47 18.34 -2.11
C CYS A 192 -0.39 17.92 -3.12
N PRO A 193 0.73 17.35 -2.66
CA PRO A 193 1.79 16.87 -3.54
C PRO A 193 1.33 15.80 -4.55
N VAL A 194 1.96 15.80 -5.71
CA VAL A 194 1.72 14.83 -6.80
C VAL A 194 1.89 13.39 -6.30
N ALA A 195 2.82 13.18 -5.36
CA ALA A 195 3.07 11.87 -4.74
C ALA A 195 1.82 11.28 -4.07
N ASP A 196 0.93 12.09 -3.50
CA ASP A 196 -0.28 11.59 -2.85
C ASP A 196 -1.23 10.98 -3.88
N PHE A 197 -1.46 11.68 -4.99
CA PHE A 197 -2.33 11.21 -6.07
C PHE A 197 -1.71 10.05 -6.85
N SER A 198 -0.39 10.07 -7.05
CA SER A 198 0.33 8.95 -7.65
C SER A 198 0.17 7.70 -6.81
N HIS A 199 0.26 7.82 -5.48
CA HIS A 199 -0.02 6.73 -4.58
C HIS A 199 -1.46 6.25 -4.70
N HIS A 200 -2.45 7.15 -4.74
CA HIS A 200 -3.88 6.78 -4.83
C HIS A 200 -4.21 5.97 -6.10
N ILE A 201 -3.76 6.43 -7.27
CA ILE A 201 -3.99 5.71 -8.54
C ILE A 201 -3.27 4.35 -8.48
N GLY A 202 -1.98 4.35 -8.15
CA GLY A 202 -1.20 3.12 -8.09
C GLY A 202 -1.72 2.13 -7.05
N ALA A 203 -2.17 2.59 -5.88
CA ALA A 203 -2.69 1.74 -4.80
C ALA A 203 -4.00 1.08 -5.20
N ALA A 204 -4.87 1.80 -5.91
CA ALA A 204 -6.08 1.22 -6.45
C ALA A 204 -5.75 0.09 -7.47
N ALA A 205 -4.81 0.33 -8.38
CA ALA A 205 -4.41 -0.65 -9.38
C ALA A 205 -3.70 -1.88 -8.78
N GLN A 206 -2.68 -1.67 -7.94
CA GLN A 206 -1.77 -2.72 -7.49
C GLN A 206 -2.18 -3.42 -6.19
N LEU A 207 -3.01 -2.80 -5.36
CA LEU A 207 -3.41 -3.36 -4.07
C LEU A 207 -4.92 -3.59 -4.02
N LEU A 208 -5.71 -2.57 -4.34
CA LEU A 208 -7.15 -2.65 -4.16
C LEU A 208 -7.82 -3.63 -5.13
N THR A 209 -7.41 -3.65 -6.40
CA THR A 209 -7.91 -4.62 -7.37
C THR A 209 -7.65 -6.07 -6.90
N PRO A 210 -6.42 -6.46 -6.52
CA PRO A 210 -6.19 -7.76 -5.89
C PRO A 210 -7.01 -8.00 -4.62
N SER A 211 -7.25 -6.98 -3.79
CA SER A 211 -8.10 -7.09 -2.59
C SER A 211 -9.55 -7.39 -2.90
N CYS A 212 -10.12 -6.76 -3.94
CA CYS A 212 -11.46 -7.09 -4.42
C CYS A 212 -11.52 -8.56 -4.86
N GLN A 213 -10.51 -9.02 -5.61
CA GLN A 213 -10.43 -10.42 -6.05
C GLN A 213 -10.25 -11.41 -4.90
N PHE A 214 -9.48 -11.04 -3.88
CA PHE A 214 -9.31 -11.84 -2.67
C PHE A 214 -10.64 -11.96 -1.91
N LEU A 215 -11.37 -10.85 -1.74
CA LEU A 215 -12.71 -10.84 -1.14
C LEU A 215 -13.69 -11.71 -1.94
N TYR A 216 -13.62 -11.67 -3.28
CA TYR A 216 -14.49 -12.51 -4.11
C TYR A 216 -14.23 -14.02 -3.90
N LYS A 217 -12.96 -14.40 -3.70
CA LYS A 217 -12.55 -15.78 -3.41
C LYS A 217 -12.90 -16.25 -2.00
N GLU A 218 -12.96 -15.34 -1.04
CA GLU A 218 -13.58 -15.63 0.27
C GLU A 218 -15.03 -16.07 0.03
N LYS A 219 -15.49 -17.14 0.67
CA LYS A 219 -16.85 -17.68 0.47
C LYS A 219 -17.75 -17.41 1.66
N ASP A 220 -17.17 -17.14 2.83
CA ASP A 220 -17.95 -16.74 3.99
C ASP A 220 -18.24 -15.23 3.94
N ARG A 221 -19.42 -14.90 3.40
CA ARG A 221 -19.94 -13.53 3.32
C ARG A 221 -20.29 -12.93 4.69
N SER A 222 -20.29 -13.72 5.77
CA SER A 222 -20.59 -13.24 7.13
C SER A 222 -19.36 -12.75 7.89
N ARG A 223 -18.15 -13.11 7.43
CA ARG A 223 -16.90 -12.67 8.07
C ARG A 223 -16.74 -11.16 7.98
N ALA A 224 -16.34 -10.55 9.08
CA ALA A 224 -16.01 -9.14 9.12
C ALA A 224 -14.82 -8.84 8.19
N ILE A 225 -14.92 -7.74 7.42
CA ILE A 225 -13.87 -7.28 6.49
C ILE A 225 -12.51 -7.20 7.16
N LEU A 226 -12.45 -6.63 8.38
CA LEU A 226 -11.19 -6.52 9.09
C LEU A 226 -10.59 -7.89 9.43
N ASP A 227 -11.38 -8.90 9.75
CA ASP A 227 -10.84 -10.24 10.00
C ASP A 227 -10.30 -10.87 8.71
N ILE A 228 -10.99 -10.68 7.59
CA ILE A 228 -10.56 -11.17 6.27
C ILE A 228 -9.18 -10.60 5.91
N PHE A 229 -8.99 -9.29 6.03
CA PHE A 229 -7.76 -8.61 5.58
C PHE A 229 -6.66 -8.52 6.64
N THR A 230 -6.98 -8.69 7.94
CA THR A 230 -5.97 -8.71 9.02
C THR A 230 -5.40 -10.11 9.22
N GLN A 231 -6.27 -11.13 9.19
CA GLN A 231 -5.88 -12.52 9.45
C GLN A 231 -5.60 -13.31 8.17
N GLY A 232 -5.98 -12.78 7.01
CA GLY A 232 -5.68 -13.38 5.70
C GLY A 232 -4.30 -13.00 5.15
N ASP A 233 -3.94 -13.61 4.02
CA ASP A 233 -2.65 -13.40 3.34
C ASP A 233 -2.55 -12.06 2.57
N MET A 234 -3.48 -11.13 2.79
CA MET A 234 -3.56 -9.87 2.04
C MET A 234 -3.79 -8.62 2.91
N PRO A 235 -2.91 -8.31 3.87
CA PRO A 235 -2.96 -7.01 4.53
C PRO A 235 -2.61 -5.90 3.53
N MET A 236 -3.32 -4.77 3.67
CA MET A 236 -3.17 -3.62 2.78
C MET A 236 -1.78 -2.98 2.87
N THR A 237 -1.20 -2.99 4.07
CA THR A 237 0.15 -2.50 4.31
C THR A 237 1.09 -3.69 4.48
N VAL A 238 2.02 -3.87 3.53
CA VAL A 238 2.99 -4.98 3.58
C VAL A 238 4.14 -4.64 4.50
N ALA A 239 4.73 -3.46 4.31
CA ALA A 239 5.83 -2.97 5.11
C ALA A 239 5.78 -1.44 5.18
N THR A 240 6.39 -0.87 6.22
CA THR A 240 6.58 0.59 6.31
C THR A 240 8.04 0.92 6.60
N PRO A 241 8.71 1.72 5.74
CA PRO A 241 10.09 2.10 5.97
C PRO A 241 10.20 3.24 7.00
N ARG A 242 11.28 3.23 7.79
CA ARG A 242 11.74 4.33 8.64
C ARG A 242 13.24 4.53 8.47
N ILE A 243 13.74 5.69 8.84
CA ILE A 243 15.17 6.00 8.83
C ILE A 243 15.60 6.48 10.21
N ALA A 244 16.78 6.05 10.66
CA ALA A 244 17.40 6.64 11.85
C ALA A 244 17.75 8.10 11.57
N ILE A 245 17.33 9.02 12.44
CA ILE A 245 17.71 10.43 12.36
C ILE A 245 18.81 10.78 13.39
N LYS A 246 19.13 9.85 14.29
CA LYS A 246 20.20 9.97 15.28
C LYS A 246 20.90 8.62 15.48
N ASP A 247 22.21 8.67 15.77
CA ASP A 247 22.98 7.49 16.16
C ASP A 247 22.48 6.97 17.52
N SER A 248 22.00 5.72 17.57
CA SER A 248 21.33 5.20 18.77
C SER A 248 21.15 3.68 18.72
N THR A 249 21.16 3.03 19.89
CA THR A 249 20.66 1.65 20.06
C THR A 249 19.15 1.59 20.28
N LEU A 250 18.47 2.73 20.17
CA LEU A 250 17.05 2.92 20.46
C LEU A 250 16.71 2.47 21.89
N GLY A 251 17.48 2.94 22.87
CA GLY A 251 17.30 2.55 24.27
C GLY A 251 17.60 1.07 24.55
N GLY A 252 18.48 0.44 23.76
CA GLY A 252 18.86 -0.96 23.91
C GLY A 252 18.02 -1.96 23.12
N LEU A 253 17.10 -1.49 22.26
CA LEU A 253 16.36 -2.37 21.34
C LEU A 253 17.27 -3.01 20.28
N LEU A 254 18.41 -2.39 19.96
CA LEU A 254 19.41 -2.90 19.03
C LEU A 254 20.71 -3.25 19.78
N LYS A 255 21.37 -4.37 19.41
CA LYS A 255 22.68 -4.71 19.97
C LYS A 255 23.79 -3.76 19.48
N LYS A 256 23.70 -3.31 18.23
CA LYS A 256 24.58 -2.29 17.63
C LYS A 256 23.79 -1.02 17.31
N PRO A 257 24.40 0.16 17.41
CA PRO A 257 23.72 1.40 17.09
C PRO A 257 23.28 1.43 15.61
N ALA A 258 22.08 1.95 15.39
CA ALA A 258 21.68 2.51 14.11
C ALA A 258 22.49 3.78 13.86
N LYS A 259 22.83 4.03 12.59
CA LYS A 259 23.59 5.17 12.09
C LYS A 259 22.59 6.18 11.51
N ALA A 260 22.65 7.42 11.97
CA ALA A 260 21.83 8.52 11.50
C ALA A 260 21.95 8.67 9.98
N LYS A 261 20.81 8.90 9.33
CA LYS A 261 20.68 9.14 7.88
C LYS A 261 21.18 7.98 7.03
N TRP A 262 21.43 6.81 7.62
CA TRP A 262 21.98 5.64 6.94
C TRP A 262 21.19 4.37 7.22
N THR A 263 20.97 4.04 8.49
CA THR A 263 20.23 2.83 8.86
C THR A 263 18.74 2.99 8.57
N MET A 264 18.22 2.09 7.75
CA MET A 264 16.80 2.01 7.40
C MET A 264 16.11 0.87 8.14
N PHE A 265 14.97 1.13 8.77
CA PHE A 265 14.13 0.09 9.35
C PHE A 265 13.03 -0.26 8.36
N ILE A 266 12.88 -1.55 8.05
CA ILE A 266 11.78 -2.09 7.27
C ILE A 266 10.87 -2.83 8.24
N LEU A 267 9.79 -2.16 8.64
CA LEU A 267 8.80 -2.71 9.58
C LEU A 267 7.89 -3.67 8.81
N ASN A 268 7.97 -4.97 9.07
CA ASN A 268 7.18 -6.00 8.39
C ASN A 268 5.76 -6.06 8.96
N ILE A 269 4.91 -5.20 8.42
CA ILE A 269 3.55 -5.01 8.87
C ILE A 269 2.67 -6.23 8.59
N ARG A 270 2.85 -6.88 7.43
CA ARG A 270 2.09 -8.07 7.07
C ARG A 270 2.25 -9.18 8.09
N GLN A 271 3.49 -9.47 8.48
CA GLN A 271 3.76 -10.52 9.45
C GLN A 271 3.19 -10.16 10.83
N ALA A 272 3.37 -8.91 11.28
CA ALA A 272 2.81 -8.46 12.55
C ALA A 272 1.27 -8.52 12.57
N ALA A 273 0.60 -8.17 11.48
CA ALA A 273 -0.86 -8.27 11.36
C ALA A 273 -1.33 -9.73 11.50
N ALA A 274 -0.67 -10.66 10.79
CA ALA A 274 -1.02 -12.09 10.83
C ALA A 274 -0.79 -12.71 12.22
N GLU A 275 0.31 -12.35 12.89
CA GLU A 275 0.67 -12.88 14.21
C GLU A 275 -0.26 -12.35 15.32
N THR A 276 -0.55 -11.05 15.30
CA THR A 276 -1.30 -10.39 16.39
C THR A 276 -2.81 -10.36 16.17
N LYS A 277 -3.26 -10.51 14.92
CA LYS A 277 -4.64 -10.26 14.49
C LYS A 277 -5.14 -8.85 14.81
N ASP A 278 -4.21 -7.90 15.00
CA ASP A 278 -4.52 -6.51 15.31
C ASP A 278 -4.70 -5.71 14.01
N SER A 279 -5.93 -5.23 13.79
CA SER A 279 -6.30 -4.44 12.61
C SER A 279 -5.53 -3.11 12.46
N LEU A 280 -4.88 -2.63 13.54
CA LEU A 280 -3.99 -1.46 13.46
C LEU A 280 -2.74 -1.73 12.61
N PHE A 281 -2.33 -3.00 12.45
CA PHE A 281 -1.30 -3.38 11.50
C PHE A 281 -1.82 -3.45 10.06
N THR A 282 -3.10 -3.73 9.81
CA THR A 282 -3.63 -3.78 8.43
C THR A 282 -3.42 -2.47 7.67
N PHE A 283 -3.46 -1.34 8.37
CA PHE A 283 -3.35 0.01 7.79
C PHE A 283 -2.16 0.82 8.32
N GLY A 284 -1.23 0.22 9.07
CA GLY A 284 -0.20 0.98 9.77
C GLY A 284 0.79 0.15 10.56
N ALA A 285 1.46 0.81 11.52
CA ALA A 285 2.52 0.20 12.33
C ALA A 285 2.02 -0.30 13.70
N GLY A 286 0.74 -0.70 13.79
CA GLY A 286 0.17 -1.22 15.04
C GLY A 286 -0.10 -0.15 16.11
N VAL A 287 -0.08 1.13 15.70
CA VAL A 287 -0.45 2.28 16.52
C VAL A 287 -1.61 3.03 15.86
N ASP A 288 -2.38 3.77 16.65
CA ASP A 288 -3.52 4.57 16.19
C ASP A 288 -3.08 5.79 15.37
N LYS A 289 -1.89 6.32 15.65
CA LYS A 289 -1.31 7.46 14.94
C LYS A 289 -0.86 7.09 13.53
N ARG A 290 -1.09 8.02 12.60
CA ARG A 290 -0.53 7.99 11.23
C ARG A 290 -0.82 6.70 10.45
N GLN A 291 -1.97 6.09 10.69
CA GLN A 291 -2.52 5.03 9.84
C GLN A 291 -2.86 5.56 8.46
N CYS A 292 -3.01 4.66 7.48
CA CYS A 292 -3.48 5.00 6.14
C CYS A 292 -4.82 5.75 6.22
N ALA A 293 -4.87 6.96 5.65
CA ALA A 293 -6.08 7.78 5.58
C ALA A 293 -7.24 7.08 4.85
N PHE A 294 -6.91 6.12 3.96
CA PHE A 294 -7.91 5.32 3.22
C PHE A 294 -8.56 4.20 4.06
N ARG A 295 -8.17 3.99 5.33
CA ARG A 295 -8.65 2.87 6.17
C ARG A 295 -10.18 2.73 6.16
N PHE A 296 -10.91 3.80 6.45
CA PHE A 296 -12.37 3.73 6.58
C PHE A 296 -13.06 3.57 5.22
N ALA A 297 -12.58 4.28 4.21
CA ALA A 297 -13.06 4.15 2.84
C ALA A 297 -12.86 2.72 2.30
N PHE A 298 -11.72 2.10 2.59
CA PHE A 298 -11.45 0.70 2.27
C PHE A 298 -12.44 -0.24 2.94
N GLN A 299 -12.64 -0.10 4.26
CA GLN A 299 -13.54 -0.97 5.00
C GLN A 299 -14.97 -0.88 4.47
N LYS A 300 -15.43 0.36 4.20
CA LYS A 300 -16.74 0.60 3.60
C LYS A 300 -16.86 -0.03 2.22
N LEU A 301 -15.91 0.24 1.32
CA LEU A 301 -15.89 -0.35 -0.02
C LEU A 301 -15.98 -1.88 0.03
N MET A 302 -15.15 -2.52 0.86
CA MET A 302 -15.13 -3.98 0.93
C MET A 302 -16.41 -4.55 1.54
N ALA A 303 -17.03 -3.88 2.50
CA ALA A 303 -18.32 -4.30 3.06
C ALA A 303 -19.47 -4.14 2.06
N ASP A 304 -19.52 -3.02 1.35
CA ASP A 304 -20.50 -2.78 0.29
C ASP A 304 -20.33 -3.82 -0.84
N LEU A 305 -19.09 -4.12 -1.21
CA LEU A 305 -18.75 -5.12 -2.21
C LEU A 305 -19.12 -6.54 -1.78
N GLN A 306 -18.87 -6.90 -0.51
CA GLN A 306 -19.27 -8.19 0.05
C GLN A 306 -20.80 -8.37 0.02
N THR A 307 -21.54 -7.29 0.32
CA THR A 307 -23.01 -7.27 0.26
C THR A 307 -23.52 -7.46 -1.16
N GLU A 308 -22.95 -6.73 -2.12
CA GLU A 308 -23.38 -6.81 -3.51
C GLU A 308 -23.03 -8.16 -4.15
N LEU A 309 -21.88 -8.74 -3.82
CA LEU A 309 -21.52 -10.10 -4.24
C LEU A 309 -22.51 -11.14 -3.71
N ALA A 310 -22.89 -11.05 -2.43
CA ALA A 310 -23.89 -11.95 -1.85
C ALA A 310 -25.26 -11.83 -2.56
N ARG A 311 -25.63 -10.61 -2.97
CA ARG A 311 -26.87 -10.35 -3.73
C ARG A 311 -26.84 -11.04 -5.10
N LEU A 312 -25.72 -10.95 -5.82
CA LEU A 312 -25.54 -11.60 -7.13
C LEU A 312 -25.58 -13.13 -6.98
N GLU A 313 -24.85 -13.68 -6.01
CA GLU A 313 -24.84 -15.12 -5.73
C GLU A 313 -26.24 -15.68 -5.39
N ALA A 314 -27.04 -14.92 -4.64
CA ALA A 314 -28.42 -15.27 -4.31
C ALA A 314 -29.35 -15.25 -5.55
N ALA A 315 -29.13 -14.30 -6.48
CA ALA A 315 -29.89 -14.22 -7.72
C ALA A 315 -29.64 -15.44 -8.61
N ASP A 316 -28.37 -15.81 -8.81
CA ASP A 316 -27.99 -17.02 -9.56
C ASP A 316 -28.60 -18.30 -8.98
N ALA A 317 -28.60 -18.42 -7.64
CA ALA A 317 -29.18 -19.58 -6.96
C ALA A 317 -30.70 -19.67 -7.18
N ALA A 318 -31.39 -18.52 -7.19
CA ALA A 318 -32.83 -18.47 -7.45
C ALA A 318 -33.16 -18.82 -8.92
N GLU A 319 -32.37 -18.32 -9.88
CA GLU A 319 -32.54 -18.65 -11.30
C GLU A 319 -32.27 -20.14 -11.57
N GLY A 320 -31.22 -20.70 -10.97
CA GLY A 320 -30.91 -22.13 -11.06
C GLY A 320 -32.00 -23.04 -10.48
N ALA A 321 -32.61 -22.63 -9.37
CA ALA A 321 -33.74 -23.34 -8.75
C ALA A 321 -35.00 -23.30 -9.64
N ALA A 322 -35.32 -22.15 -10.26
CA ALA A 322 -36.45 -22.03 -11.18
C ALA A 322 -36.26 -22.89 -12.45
N ALA A 323 -35.03 -22.95 -12.99
CA ALA A 323 -34.73 -23.75 -14.17
C ALA A 323 -34.83 -25.28 -13.91
N THR A 324 -34.44 -25.73 -12.71
CA THR A 324 -34.53 -27.15 -12.35
C THR A 324 -35.97 -27.63 -12.15
N ASP A 325 -36.84 -26.81 -11.58
CA ASP A 325 -38.26 -27.15 -11.35
C ASP A 325 -39.04 -27.34 -12.68
N THR A 326 -38.79 -26.49 -13.67
CA THR A 326 -39.42 -26.61 -15.02
C THR A 326 -38.99 -27.85 -15.81
N SER A 327 -37.84 -28.45 -15.50
CA SER A 327 -37.32 -29.64 -16.18
C SER A 327 -37.92 -30.96 -15.66
N GLN A 328 -38.54 -30.97 -14.48
CA GLN A 328 -39.16 -32.16 -13.88
C GLN A 328 -40.65 -32.31 -14.20
N THR A 329 -41.26 -31.29 -14.81
CA THR A 329 -42.67 -31.30 -15.24
C THR A 329 -42.87 -31.66 -16.72
N GLY A 330 -41.80 -32.07 -17.42
CA GLY A 330 -41.79 -32.42 -18.85
C GLY A 330 -41.62 -33.91 -19.12
#